data_AF-A0A9C8ZDR2-F1
#
_entry.id   AF-A0A9C8ZDR2-F1
#
_cell.length_a   1.000
_cell.length_b   1.000
_cell.length_c   1.000
_cell.angle_alpha   90.00
_cell.angle_beta   90.00
_cell.angle_gamma   90.00
#
_symmetry.space_group_name_H-M   'P 1'
#
loop_
_entity.id
_entity.type
_entity.pdbx_description
1 polymer ?
#
loop_
_entity_poly.entity_id
_entity_poly.type
_entity_poly.pdbx_seq_one_letter_code
_entity_poly.pdbx_strand_id
1 'polypeptide(L)'
;MKTDSMTKLLKQHNAGISTVKANQCLLSLGLLEEKERPSTKYPEKMKKFKALTERGLIYGENKENQNSPGQTSPYYYEDRFAELLGLIRQALEE
;
A
#
# COMPACT_ATOMS: atom_id res chain seq x y z
N MET A 1 -4.78 -16.11 5.48
CA MET A 1 -4.84 -15.19 4.33
C MET A 1 -3.43 -14.90 3.89
N LYS A 2 -3.13 -15.00 2.59
CA LYS A 2 -1.78 -14.76 2.09
C LYS A 2 -1.67 -13.30 1.62
N THR A 3 -0.62 -12.64 2.11
CA THR A 3 -0.39 -11.21 1.88
C THR A 3 0.90 -11.03 1.12
N ASP A 4 0.85 -10.27 0.03
CA ASP A 4 2.02 -9.97 -0.77
C ASP A 4 2.10 -8.46 -1.03
N SER A 5 3.28 -8.01 -1.48
CA SER A 5 3.49 -6.60 -1.82
C SER A 5 2.73 -6.24 -3.10
N MET A 6 2.30 -4.99 -3.23
CA MET A 6 1.60 -4.46 -4.40
C MET A 6 2.24 -4.89 -5.73
N THR A 7 3.56 -4.72 -5.88
CA THR A 7 4.29 -5.09 -7.11
C THR A 7 4.15 -6.57 -7.46
N LYS A 8 4.12 -7.44 -6.45
CA LYS A 8 4.04 -8.90 -6.65
C LYS A 8 2.62 -9.31 -7.02
N LEU A 9 1.63 -8.72 -6.38
CA LEU A 9 0.22 -8.92 -6.69
C LEU A 9 -0.14 -8.43 -8.10
N LEU A 10 0.34 -7.25 -8.49
CA LEU A 10 0.16 -6.71 -9.84
C LEU A 10 0.75 -7.65 -10.91
N LYS A 11 1.93 -8.23 -10.64
CA LYS A 11 2.53 -9.24 -11.52
C LYS A 11 1.72 -10.53 -11.55
N GLN A 12 1.28 -11.04 -10.41
CA GLN A 12 0.47 -12.26 -10.34
C GLN A 12 -0.85 -12.12 -11.09
N HIS A 13 -1.53 -10.99 -10.95
CA HIS A 13 -2.79 -10.71 -11.64
C HIS A 13 -2.63 -10.24 -13.09
N ASN A 14 -1.39 -10.18 -13.61
CA ASN A 14 -1.09 -9.63 -14.93
C ASN A 14 -1.82 -8.30 -15.18
N ALA A 15 -1.83 -7.44 -14.17
CA ALA A 15 -2.68 -6.27 -14.11
C ALA A 15 -2.39 -5.26 -15.23
N GLY A 16 -1.17 -5.27 -15.79
CA GLY A 16 -0.68 -4.26 -16.74
C GLY A 16 -0.47 -2.87 -16.13
N ILE A 17 -0.71 -2.71 -14.83
CA ILE A 17 -0.64 -1.45 -14.11
C ILE A 17 0.68 -1.38 -13.35
N SER A 18 1.36 -0.23 -13.44
CA SER A 18 2.56 0.02 -12.64
C SER A 18 2.21 0.26 -11.18
N THR A 19 3.05 -0.21 -10.26
CA THR A 19 2.89 -0.01 -8.81
C THR A 19 2.70 1.45 -8.43
N VAL A 20 3.31 2.36 -9.19
CA VAL A 20 3.18 3.82 -9.00
C VAL A 20 1.74 4.27 -9.23
N LYS A 21 1.13 3.91 -10.38
CA LYS A 21 -0.26 4.24 -10.71
C LYS A 21 -1.23 3.63 -9.70
N ALA A 22 -1.04 2.35 -9.38
CA ALA A 22 -1.85 1.70 -8.35
C ALA A 22 -1.79 2.46 -7.02
N ASN A 23 -0.60 2.81 -6.54
CA ASN A 23 -0.45 3.58 -5.31
C ASN A 23 -1.08 4.97 -5.40
N GLN A 24 -1.03 5.66 -6.55
CA GLN A 24 -1.70 6.93 -6.74
C GLN A 24 -3.22 6.79 -6.65
N CYS A 25 -3.80 5.79 -7.30
CA CYS A 25 -5.23 5.51 -7.18
C CYS A 25 -5.62 5.18 -5.74
N LEU A 26 -4.81 4.38 -5.04
CA LEU A 26 -5.08 4.08 -3.63
C LEU A 26 -5.01 5.31 -2.72
N LEU A 27 -4.11 6.26 -3.01
CA LEU A 27 -4.04 7.54 -2.30
C LEU A 27 -5.31 8.36 -2.60
N SER A 28 -5.72 8.46 -3.87
CA SER A 28 -6.95 9.17 -4.26
C SER A 28 -8.22 8.55 -3.70
N LEU A 29 -8.28 7.21 -3.63
CA LEU A 29 -9.40 6.46 -3.03
C LEU A 29 -9.41 6.56 -1.49
N GLY A 30 -8.36 7.12 -0.89
CA GLY A 30 -8.19 7.17 0.57
C GLY A 30 -7.96 5.80 1.19
N LEU A 31 -7.48 4.82 0.42
CA LEU A 31 -7.08 3.48 0.88
C LEU A 31 -5.65 3.48 1.40
N LEU A 32 -4.81 4.36 0.85
CA LEU A 32 -3.44 4.56 1.28
C LEU A 32 -3.29 5.99 1.79
N GLU A 33 -2.44 6.17 2.79
CA GLU A 33 -2.04 7.47 3.31
C GLU A 33 -0.52 7.55 3.45
N GLU A 34 0.02 8.74 3.26
CA GLU A 34 1.42 9.05 3.50
C GLU A 34 1.57 9.61 4.91
N LYS A 35 2.15 8.81 5.80
CA LYS A 35 2.47 9.23 7.16
C LYS A 35 3.91 9.68 7.24
N GLU A 36 4.15 10.65 8.11
CA GLU A 36 5.48 11.17 8.41
C GLU A 36 5.81 10.78 9.84
N ARG A 37 7.04 10.29 10.06
CA ARG A 37 7.53 10.02 11.40
C ARG A 37 8.95 10.51 11.59
N PRO A 38 9.30 10.96 12.81
CA PRO A 38 10.68 11.19 13.16
C PRO A 38 11.45 9.87 13.08
N SER A 39 12.61 9.89 12.44
CA SER A 39 13.47 8.70 12.35
C SER A 39 14.07 8.41 13.72
N THR A 40 13.91 7.18 14.21
CA THR A 40 14.45 6.71 15.50
C THR A 40 15.97 6.88 15.61
N LYS A 41 16.68 6.82 14.47
CA LYS A 41 18.14 7.01 14.40
C LYS A 41 18.59 8.45 14.18
N TYR A 42 17.71 9.30 13.66
CA TYR A 42 18.04 10.67 13.25
C TYR A 42 16.79 11.54 13.49
N PRO A 43 16.60 12.10 14.69
CA PRO A 43 15.39 12.86 15.02
C PRO A 43 15.16 14.07 14.10
N GLU A 44 16.22 14.59 13.46
CA GLU A 44 16.13 15.69 12.47
C GLU A 44 15.63 15.25 11.08
N LYS A 45 15.55 13.94 10.80
CA LYS A 45 15.06 13.43 9.52
C LYS A 45 13.66 12.87 9.67
N MET A 46 12.69 13.60 9.12
CA MET A 46 11.35 13.08 8.89
C MET A 46 11.40 12.04 7.78
N LYS A 47 10.90 10.83 8.05
CA LYS A 47 10.70 9.80 7.03
C LYS A 47 9.22 9.73 6.68
N LYS A 48 8.92 9.89 5.39
CA LYS A 48 7.60 9.60 4.84
C LYS A 48 7.49 8.11 4.56
N PHE A 49 6.41 7.49 4.99
CA PHE A 49 6.10 6.09 4.75
C PHE A 49 4.63 5.96 4.37
N LYS A 50 4.30 4.89 3.66
CA LYS A 50 2.94 4.63 3.20
C LYS A 50 2.28 3.64 4.15
N ALA A 51 1.07 3.93 4.58
CA ALA A 51 0.26 3.07 5.42
C ALA A 51 -1.13 2.94 4.81
N LEU A 52 -1.74 1.76 4.95
CA LEU A 52 -3.15 1.57 4.68
C LEU A 52 -3.96 2.30 5.74
N THR A 53 -4.98 3.01 5.27
CA THR A 53 -6.02 3.61 6.12
C THR A 53 -6.99 2.54 6.61
N GLU A 54 -7.96 2.91 7.45
CA GLU A 54 -9.02 1.99 7.89
C GLU A 54 -9.76 1.32 6.71
N ARG A 55 -9.94 2.05 5.60
CA ARG A 55 -10.50 1.51 4.36
C ARG A 55 -9.51 0.61 3.62
N GLY A 56 -8.21 0.92 3.65
CA GLY A 56 -7.18 0.07 3.04
C GLY A 56 -6.97 -1.25 3.79
N LEU A 57 -7.17 -1.26 5.11
CA LEU A 57 -7.00 -2.43 5.97
C LEU A 57 -7.98 -3.57 5.66
N ILE A 58 -9.08 -3.31 4.93
CA ILE A 58 -10.00 -4.38 4.50
C ILE A 58 -9.41 -5.20 3.33
N TYR A 59 -8.50 -4.60 2.56
CA TYR A 59 -7.84 -5.23 1.42
C TYR A 59 -6.42 -5.69 1.74
N GLY A 60 -5.89 -5.33 2.91
CA GLY A 60 -4.51 -5.56 3.25
C GLY A 60 -4.18 -5.27 4.72
N GLU A 61 -2.91 -5.35 5.06
CA GLU A 61 -2.41 -5.08 6.40
C GLU A 61 -1.11 -4.27 6.35
N ASN A 62 -0.92 -3.45 7.38
CA ASN A 62 0.31 -2.69 7.57
C ASN A 62 1.32 -3.56 8.32
N LYS A 63 2.29 -4.13 7.60
CA LYS A 63 3.39 -4.86 8.24
C LYS A 63 4.49 -3.91 8.67
N GLU A 64 4.71 -3.84 9.97
CA GLU A 64 5.90 -3.22 10.53
C GLU A 64 7.13 -4.06 10.22
N ASN A 65 8.16 -3.41 9.67
CA ASN A 65 9.42 -4.09 9.46
C ASN A 65 10.23 -4.06 10.76
N GLN A 66 10.53 -5.23 11.31
CA GLN A 66 11.36 -5.41 12.51
C GLN A 66 12.75 -4.74 12.38
N ASN A 67 13.28 -4.64 11.15
CA ASN A 67 14.56 -3.99 10.85
C ASN A 67 14.48 -2.45 10.84
N SER A 68 13.27 -1.89 10.69
CA SER A 68 13.00 -0.46 10.66
C SER A 68 11.83 -0.16 11.60
N PRO A 69 12.05 -0.20 12.94
CA PRO A 69 10.99 0.01 13.91
C PRO A 69 10.24 1.29 13.59
N GLY A 70 8.91 1.18 13.44
CA GLY A 70 7.93 2.22 13.07
C GLY A 70 7.77 2.50 11.56
N GLN A 71 8.46 1.80 10.65
CA GLN A 71 8.13 1.86 9.22
C GLN A 71 7.15 0.73 8.93
N THR A 72 5.90 1.08 8.68
CA THR A 72 4.92 0.14 8.14
C THR A 72 5.05 0.10 6.62
N SER A 73 4.93 -1.09 6.06
CA SER A 73 4.75 -1.30 4.63
C SER A 73 3.36 -1.87 4.38
N PRO A 74 2.63 -1.35 3.38
CA PRO A 74 1.31 -1.86 3.04
C PRO A 74 1.46 -3.18 2.29
N TYR A 75 0.93 -4.25 2.85
CA TYR A 75 0.77 -5.54 2.18
C TYR A 75 -0.71 -5.76 1.90
N TYR A 76 -1.04 -6.46 0.81
CA TYR A 76 -2.44 -6.68 0.43
C TYR A 76 -2.75 -8.16 0.37
N TYR A 77 -3.98 -8.53 0.70
CA TYR A 77 -4.48 -9.88 0.64
C TYR A 77 -4.65 -10.31 -0.82
N GLU A 78 -4.03 -11.41 -1.23
CA GLU A 78 -4.16 -11.96 -2.59
C GLU A 78 -5.62 -12.18 -2.98
N ASP A 79 -6.42 -12.68 -2.04
CA ASP A 79 -7.84 -13.01 -2.24
C ASP A 79 -8.71 -11.77 -2.46
N ARG A 80 -8.39 -10.66 -1.79
CA ARG A 80 -9.08 -9.37 -1.91
C ARG A 80 -8.42 -8.44 -2.94
N PHE A 81 -7.29 -8.85 -3.51
CA PHE A 81 -6.56 -8.02 -4.46
C PHE A 81 -7.33 -7.87 -5.77
N ALA A 82 -8.10 -8.88 -6.18
CA ALA A 82 -8.95 -8.77 -7.37
C ALA A 82 -9.96 -7.61 -7.25
N GLU A 83 -10.60 -7.48 -6.09
CA GLU A 83 -11.52 -6.37 -5.77
C GLU A 83 -10.79 -5.02 -5.75
N LEU A 84 -9.66 -4.95 -5.04
CA LEU A 84 -8.82 -3.75 -4.99
C LEU A 84 -8.37 -3.32 -6.40
N LEU A 85 -7.97 -4.28 -7.23
CA LEU A 85 -7.54 -4.06 -8.60
C LEU A 85 -8.68 -3.52 -9.46
N GLY A 86 -9.91 -3.99 -9.25
CA GLY A 86 -11.11 -3.44 -9.86
C GLY A 86 -11.31 -1.96 -9.53
N LEU A 87 -11.19 -1.60 -8.24
CA LEU A 87 -11.27 -0.20 -7.80
C LEU A 87 -10.16 0.67 -8.39
N ILE A 88 -8.93 0.15 -8.43
CA ILE A 88 -7.78 0.85 -9.04
C ILE A 88 -8.04 1.06 -10.53
N ARG A 89 -8.55 0.06 -11.26
CA ARG A 89 -8.89 0.17 -12.67
C ARG A 89 -9.96 1.21 -12.92
N GLN A 90 -11.05 1.15 -12.15
CA GLN A 90 -12.12 2.13 -12.24
C GLN A 90 -11.59 3.55 -12.00
N ALA A 91 -10.76 3.74 -10.98
CA ALA A 91 -10.12 5.02 -10.68
C ALA A 91 -9.02 5.45 -11.68
N LEU A 92 -8.61 4.58 -12.62
CA LEU A 92 -7.72 4.92 -13.73
C LEU A 92 -8.49 5.30 -14.99
N GLU A 93 -9.75 4.91 -15.09
CA GLU A 93 -10.63 5.16 -16.23
C GLU A 93 -11.45 6.47 -16.06
N GLU A 94 -11.64 6.94 -14.81
CA GLU A 94 -12.13 8.28 -14.48
C GLU A 94 -11.05 9.37 -14.60
#